data_AF-A0A941V511-F1
#
_entry.id   AF-A0A941V511-F1
#
_cell.length_a   1.000
_cell.length_b   1.000
_cell.length_c   1.000
_cell.angle_alpha   90.00
_cell.angle_beta   90.00
_cell.angle_gamma   90.00
#
_symmetry.space_group_name_H-M   'P 1'
#
loop_
_entity.id
_entity.type
_entity.pdbx_description
1 polymer ?
#
loop_
_entity_poly.entity_id
_entity_poly.type
_entity_poly.pdbx_seq_one_letter_code
_entity_poly.pdbx_strand_id
1 'polypeptide(L)'
;MADRPAGEVMVRTALIPDEECPLAEIQVLDNGGGFDEANLGQIFEPYVTTKTRGTGLGLAIVKKIVEEHGGTIGAANRPEGGGCMTLRLPACGVATAAPSPPAPQSTTEEAASHDRALRSGSG
;
A
#
# COMPACT_ATOMS: atom_id res chain seq x y z
N MET A 1 -22.43 23.90 2.51
CA MET A 1 -21.50 22.89 1.94
C MET A 1 -20.27 23.65 1.49
N ALA A 2 -19.15 23.54 2.21
CA ALA A 2 -17.93 24.22 1.82
C ALA A 2 -17.47 23.65 0.47
N ASP A 3 -17.19 24.56 -0.48
CA ASP A 3 -16.55 24.28 -1.76
C ASP A 3 -15.20 23.59 -1.46
N ARG A 4 -15.16 22.27 -1.61
CA ARG A 4 -13.93 21.52 -1.40
C ARG A 4 -13.15 21.64 -2.71
N PRO A 5 -11.87 22.07 -2.69
CA PRO A 5 -11.09 22.16 -3.91
C PRO A 5 -11.11 20.82 -4.66
N ALA A 6 -11.03 20.88 -5.99
CA ALA A 6 -10.97 19.68 -6.81
C ALA A 6 -9.83 18.75 -6.35
N GLY A 7 -10.04 17.44 -6.42
CA GLY A 7 -9.02 16.47 -6.07
C GLY A 7 -7.76 16.66 -6.93
N GLU A 8 -6.62 16.87 -6.28
CA GLU A 8 -5.33 17.11 -6.92
C GLU A 8 -4.33 16.06 -6.45
N VAL A 9 -3.53 15.54 -7.39
CA VAL A 9 -2.39 14.69 -7.12
C VAL A 9 -1.17 15.30 -7.80
N MET A 10 -0.11 15.53 -7.03
CA MET A 10 1.15 16.08 -7.48
C MET A 10 2.25 15.04 -7.30
N VAL A 11 3.06 14.85 -8.35
CA VAL A 11 4.24 13.99 -8.31
C VAL A 11 5.48 14.88 -8.39
N ARG A 12 6.39 14.72 -7.44
CA ARG A 12 7.69 15.42 -7.40
C ARG A 12 8.81 14.40 -7.44
N THR A 13 9.89 14.75 -8.11
CA THR A 13 11.12 13.96 -8.09
C THR A 13 12.30 14.83 -7.72
N ALA A 14 13.26 14.23 -7.01
CA ALA A 14 14.52 14.85 -6.67
C ALA A 14 15.63 13.80 -6.66
N LEU A 15 16.86 14.21 -6.95
CA LEU A 15 18.04 13.38 -6.72
C LEU A 15 18.62 13.78 -5.36
N ILE A 16 18.66 12.83 -4.43
CA ILE A 16 19.23 13.01 -3.10
C ILE A 16 20.68 12.53 -3.13
N PRO A 17 21.66 13.40 -2.82
CA PRO A 17 23.05 12.97 -2.68
C PRO A 17 23.20 11.93 -1.56
N ASP A 18 24.03 10.94 -1.81
CA ASP A 18 24.40 9.89 -0.87
C ASP A 18 25.87 9.51 -1.13
N GLU A 19 26.60 9.05 -0.11
CA GLU A 19 28.04 8.79 -0.21
C GLU A 19 28.37 7.61 -1.14
N GLU A 20 27.50 6.61 -1.22
CA GLU A 20 27.73 5.40 -2.02
C GLU A 20 27.02 5.49 -3.37
N CYS A 21 25.73 5.86 -3.36
CA CYS A 21 24.91 5.91 -4.57
C CYS A 21 23.75 6.89 -4.40
N PRO A 22 23.61 7.93 -5.26
CA PRO A 22 22.53 8.89 -5.11
C PRO A 22 21.17 8.21 -5.16
N LEU A 23 20.21 8.72 -4.39
CA LEU A 23 18.85 8.19 -4.35
C LEU A 23 17.93 9.02 -5.22
N ALA A 24 17.16 8.38 -6.10
CA ALA A 24 16.01 9.00 -6.75
C ALA A 24 14.85 9.02 -5.75
N GLU A 25 14.51 10.20 -5.24
CA GLU A 25 13.31 10.41 -4.43
C GLU A 25 12.11 10.74 -5.32
N ILE A 26 11.00 10.05 -5.08
CA ILE A 26 9.72 10.28 -5.72
C ILE A 26 8.70 10.54 -4.62
N GLN A 27 8.05 11.70 -4.64
CA GLN A 27 6.97 12.04 -3.74
C GLN A 27 5.65 12.09 -4.50
N VAL A 28 4.63 11.40 -3.97
CA VAL A 28 3.25 11.46 -4.46
C VAL A 28 2.41 12.14 -3.38
N LEU A 29 1.93 13.33 -3.69
CA LEU A 29 1.18 14.18 -2.78
C LEU A 29 -0.25 14.31 -3.27
N ASP A 30 -1.22 14.24 -2.36
CA ASP A 30 -2.63 14.55 -2.66
C ASP A 30 -3.15 15.68 -1.76
N ASN A 31 -4.33 16.22 -2.08
CA ASN A 31 -5.06 17.18 -1.24
C ASN A 31 -6.30 16.56 -0.55
N GLY A 32 -6.25 15.25 -0.32
CA GLY A 32 -7.34 14.47 0.28
C GLY A 32 -7.43 14.59 1.81
N GLY A 33 -8.08 13.60 2.44
CA GLY A 33 -8.23 13.55 3.90
C GLY A 33 -6.99 13.10 4.66
N GLY A 34 -5.91 12.73 3.96
CA GLY A 34 -4.71 12.17 4.56
C GLY A 34 -4.90 10.76 5.13
N PHE A 35 -3.96 10.38 5.98
CA PHE A 35 -3.90 9.13 6.72
C PHE A 35 -4.36 9.33 8.16
N ASP A 36 -4.98 8.30 8.73
CA ASP A 36 -5.15 8.21 10.17
C ASP A 36 -3.78 7.95 10.83
N GLU A 37 -3.37 8.83 11.75
CA GLU A 37 -2.07 8.73 12.42
C GLU A 37 -1.89 7.42 13.16
N ALA A 38 -2.97 6.85 13.71
CA ALA A 38 -2.93 5.56 14.39
C ALA A 38 -2.57 4.40 13.45
N ASN A 39 -2.88 4.55 12.15
CA ASN A 39 -2.72 3.50 11.15
C ASN A 39 -1.47 3.67 10.28
N LEU A 40 -0.76 4.81 10.35
CA LEU A 40 0.42 5.11 9.50
C LEU A 40 1.49 4.00 9.55
N GLY A 41 1.70 3.37 10.70
CA GLY A 41 2.66 2.27 10.84
C GLY A 41 2.24 0.96 10.17
N GLN A 42 0.96 0.83 9.81
CA GLN A 42 0.37 -0.41 9.29
C GLN A 42 -0.19 -0.28 7.87
N ILE A 43 -0.21 0.92 7.27
CA ILE A 43 -0.81 1.13 5.93
C ILE A 43 -0.17 0.29 4.80
N PHE A 44 1.05 -0.20 5.03
CA PHE A 44 1.75 -1.06 4.08
C PHE A 44 1.57 -2.55 4.36
N GLU A 45 0.86 -2.92 5.43
CA GLU A 45 0.55 -4.31 5.73
C GLU A 45 -0.59 -4.81 4.83
N PRO A 46 -0.55 -6.08 4.39
CA PRO A 46 -1.60 -6.67 3.58
C PRO A 46 -2.98 -6.56 4.25
N TYR A 47 -4.00 -6.28 3.44
CA TYR A 47 -5.41 -6.21 3.85
C TYR A 47 -5.77 -5.05 4.78
N VAL A 48 -4.82 -4.16 5.10
CA VAL A 48 -5.11 -2.93 5.84
C VAL A 48 -5.76 -1.91 4.89
N THR A 49 -7.03 -1.59 5.14
CA THR A 49 -7.78 -0.59 4.38
C THR A 49 -8.92 -0.02 5.20
N THR A 50 -9.16 1.29 5.09
CA THR A 50 -10.34 1.97 5.64
C THR A 50 -11.45 2.14 4.59
N LYS A 51 -11.19 1.78 3.34
CA LYS A 51 -12.15 1.93 2.23
C LYS A 51 -13.17 0.79 2.25
N THR A 52 -14.44 1.14 2.07
CA THR A 52 -15.56 0.19 1.91
C THR A 52 -15.44 -0.69 0.67
N ARG A 53 -14.67 -0.26 -0.34
CA ARG A 53 -14.32 -1.06 -1.53
C ARG A 53 -12.80 -1.00 -1.75
N GLY A 54 -12.17 -2.17 -1.76
CA GLY A 54 -10.74 -2.37 -1.96
C GLY A 54 -10.21 -3.50 -1.08
N THR A 55 -9.24 -4.28 -1.59
CA THR A 55 -8.68 -5.44 -0.87
C THR A 55 -7.59 -5.07 0.13
N GLY A 56 -7.14 -3.81 0.17
CA GLY A 56 -6.01 -3.39 1.00
C GLY A 56 -4.64 -3.93 0.56
N LEU A 57 -4.52 -4.49 -0.65
CA LEU A 57 -3.26 -5.07 -1.13
C LEU A 57 -2.33 -4.09 -1.85
N GLY A 58 -2.85 -2.94 -2.30
CA GLY A 58 -2.11 -2.02 -3.17
C GLY A 58 -0.79 -1.53 -2.56
N LEU A 59 -0.83 -1.00 -1.33
CA LEU A 59 0.37 -0.47 -0.67
C LEU A 59 1.35 -1.55 -0.23
N ALA A 60 0.86 -2.75 0.12
CA ALA A 60 1.70 -3.90 0.40
C ALA A 60 2.50 -4.34 -0.85
N ILE A 61 1.86 -4.34 -2.02
CA ILE A 61 2.54 -4.61 -3.30
C ILE A 61 3.58 -3.54 -3.61
N VAL A 62 3.23 -2.26 -3.44
CA VAL A 62 4.17 -1.15 -3.69
C VAL A 62 5.38 -1.24 -2.76
N LYS A 63 5.18 -1.48 -1.46
CA LYS A 63 6.29 -1.67 -0.50
C LYS A 63 7.22 -2.79 -0.95
N LYS A 64 6.67 -3.96 -1.29
CA LYS A 64 7.46 -5.10 -1.77
C LYS A 64 8.26 -4.74 -3.03
N ILE A 65 7.64 -4.09 -4.02
CA ILE A 65 8.34 -3.67 -5.25
C ILE A 65 9.48 -2.71 -4.91
N VAL A 66 9.25 -1.72 -4.06
CA VAL A 66 10.29 -0.75 -3.67
C VAL A 66 11.45 -1.43 -2.96
N GLU A 67 11.16 -2.34 -2.02
CA GLU A 67 12.16 -3.12 -1.30
C GLU A 67 12.97 -4.03 -2.23
N GLU A 68 12.32 -4.69 -3.22
CA GLU A 68 12.99 -5.50 -4.25
C GLU A 68 13.93 -4.69 -5.14
N HIS A 69 13.72 -3.37 -5.26
CA HIS A 69 14.63 -2.46 -5.95
C HIS A 69 15.70 -1.85 -5.02
N GLY A 70 15.84 -2.35 -3.79
CA GLY A 70 16.79 -1.83 -2.81
C GLY A 70 16.42 -0.45 -2.26
N GLY A 71 15.15 -0.07 -2.38
CA GLY A 71 14.65 1.23 -1.97
C GLY A 71 13.92 1.23 -0.64
N THR A 72 13.38 2.40 -0.30
CA THR A 72 12.53 2.61 0.88
C THR A 72 11.27 3.36 0.50
N ILE A 73 10.17 3.10 1.23
CA ILE A 73 8.91 3.83 1.09
C ILE A 73 8.41 4.28 2.47
N GLY A 74 7.81 5.47 2.53
CA GLY A 74 7.15 5.99 3.72
C GLY A 74 5.93 6.82 3.36
N ALA A 75 5.11 7.12 4.36
CA ALA A 75 3.95 8.00 4.22
C ALA A 75 3.86 8.97 5.40
N ALA A 76 3.37 10.18 5.13
CA ALA A 76 3.10 11.20 6.12
C ALA A 76 1.88 12.03 5.72
N ASN A 77 1.25 12.68 6.70
CA ASN A 77 0.28 13.74 6.44
C ASN A 77 0.99 15.05 6.14
N ARG A 78 0.40 15.86 5.25
CA ARG A 78 0.91 17.19 4.91
C ARG A 78 0.32 18.25 5.84
N PRO A 79 1.09 19.28 6.26
CA PRO A 79 0.58 20.38 7.09
C PRO A 79 -0.63 21.10 6.48
N GLU A 80 -0.66 21.23 5.16
CA GLU A 80 -1.73 21.83 4.37
C GLU A 80 -2.92 20.90 4.08
N GLY A 81 -2.88 19.66 4.56
CA GLY A 81 -3.88 18.62 4.30
C GLY A 81 -3.49 17.66 3.17
N GLY A 82 -4.07 16.45 3.22
CA GLY A 82 -3.74 15.36 2.30
C GLY A 82 -2.54 14.51 2.73
N GLY A 83 -2.27 13.48 1.94
CA GLY A 83 -1.17 12.55 2.15
C GLY A 83 0.07 12.89 1.31
N CYS A 84 1.23 12.44 1.77
CA CYS A 84 2.48 12.41 1.02
C CYS A 84 3.11 11.01 1.16
N MET A 85 3.21 10.27 0.06
CA MET A 85 4.02 9.05 -0.03
C MET A 85 5.39 9.39 -0.59
N THR A 86 6.45 8.94 0.08
CA THR A 86 7.84 9.17 -0.34
C THR A 86 8.49 7.83 -0.64
N LEU A 87 8.99 7.66 -1.87
CA LEU A 87 9.77 6.52 -2.31
C LEU A 87 11.20 6.99 -2.56
N ARG A 88 12.20 6.21 -2.15
CA ARG A 88 13.61 6.45 -2.47
C ARG A 88 14.22 5.20 -3.06
N LEU A 89 14.75 5.30 -4.27
CA LEU A 89 15.38 4.21 -5.00
C LEU A 89 16.85 4.53 -5.29
N PRO A 90 17.79 3.57 -5.22
CA PRO A 90 19.14 3.77 -5.73
C PRO A 90 19.12 4.21 -7.21
N ALA A 91 19.82 5.30 -7.55
CA ALA A 91 19.87 5.85 -8.90
C ALA A 91 21.12 5.42 -9.69
N CYS A 92 22.06 4.72 -9.04
CA CYS A 92 23.07 3.92 -9.71
C CYS A 92 22.43 2.61 -10.17
N GLY A 93 22.81 2.12 -11.35
CA GLY A 93 22.17 0.95 -11.94
C GLY A 93 22.23 -0.27 -11.02
N VAL A 94 21.08 -0.70 -10.51
CA VAL A 94 20.91 -2.03 -9.94
C VAL A 94 20.66 -2.97 -11.11
N ALA A 95 21.60 -3.89 -11.37
CA ALA A 95 21.34 -5.01 -12.26
C ALA A 95 20.33 -5.95 -11.57
N THR A 96 19.03 -5.66 -11.69
CA THR A 96 17.98 -6.50 -11.10
C THR A 96 17.60 -7.60 -12.10
N ALA A 97 17.78 -8.86 -11.68
CA ALA A 97 17.12 -9.99 -12.31
C ALA A 97 15.60 -9.84 -12.10
N ALA A 98 14.82 -10.06 -13.15
CA ALA A 98 13.39 -9.76 -13.19
C ALA A 98 12.61 -10.25 -11.94
N PRO A 99 11.66 -9.45 -11.42
CA PRO A 99 10.85 -9.86 -10.29
C PRO A 99 10.03 -11.11 -10.66
N SER A 100 10.07 -12.12 -9.78
CA SER A 100 9.19 -13.28 -9.92
C SER A 100 7.76 -12.83 -9.61
N PRO A 101 6.77 -13.17 -10.46
CA PRO A 101 5.38 -12.75 -10.24
C PRO A 101 4.91 -13.20 -8.86
N PRO A 102 4.07 -12.39 -8.16
CA PRO A 102 3.55 -12.75 -6.85
C PRO A 102 2.81 -14.09 -6.96
N ALA A 103 3.20 -15.05 -6.12
CA ALA A 103 2.56 -16.35 -6.07
C ALA A 103 1.05 -16.17 -5.82
N PRO A 104 0.17 -16.94 -6.51
CA PRO A 104 -1.26 -16.86 -6.27
C PRO A 104 -1.54 -17.22 -4.81
N GLN A 105 -2.17 -16.30 -4.08
CA GLN A 105 -2.61 -16.55 -2.71
C GLN A 105 -3.75 -17.58 -2.77
N SER A 106 -3.51 -18.74 -2.16
CA SER A 106 -4.48 -19.82 -2.05
C SER A 106 -5.77 -19.31 -1.40
N THR A 107 -6.86 -19.31 -2.14
CA THR A 107 -8.22 -19.14 -1.59
C THR A 107 -8.51 -20.38 -0.73
N THR A 108 -8.35 -20.28 0.59
CA THR A 108 -8.94 -21.28 1.48
C THR A 108 -10.43 -20.99 1.56
N GLU A 109 -11.18 -21.82 0.87
CA GLU A 109 -12.63 -21.90 0.88
C GLU A 109 -13.10 -22.34 2.28
N GLU A 110 -13.50 -21.39 3.12
CA GLU A 110 -14.28 -21.66 4.34
C GLU A 110 -15.77 -21.50 4.01
N ALA A 111 -16.35 -22.52 3.37
CA ALA A 111 -17.80 -22.68 3.34
C ALA A 111 -18.20 -23.55 4.52
N ALA A 112 -18.70 -22.86 5.54
CA ALA A 112 -19.17 -23.40 6.80
C ALA A 112 -20.20 -24.52 6.65
N SER A 113 -19.92 -25.58 7.40
CA SER A 113 -20.85 -26.54 7.98
C SER A 113 -22.17 -25.90 8.47
N HIS A 114 -23.26 -26.14 7.74
CA HIS A 114 -24.66 -26.14 8.17
C HIS A 114 -25.30 -27.32 7.39
N ASP A 115 -26.01 -28.30 7.91
CA ASP A 115 -26.90 -28.38 9.06
C ASP A 115 -27.07 -29.87 9.43
N ARG A 116 -26.91 -30.21 10.72
CA ARG A 116 -27.20 -31.54 11.27
C ARG A 116 -28.29 -31.36 12.33
N ALA A 117 -29.55 -31.55 11.98
CA ALA A 117 -30.58 -32.16 12.86
C ALA A 117 -31.99 -32.20 12.23
N LEU A 118 -32.33 -33.28 11.53
CA LEU A 118 -33.71 -33.80 11.54
C LEU A 118 -33.68 -35.30 11.90
N ARG A 119 -33.69 -35.47 13.22
CA ARG A 119 -34.24 -36.54 14.06
C ARG A 119 -34.80 -37.80 13.38
N SER A 120 -34.25 -38.92 13.83
CA SER A 120 -34.79 -40.27 13.87
C SER A 120 -36.23 -40.38 14.41
N GLY A 121 -37.01 -41.33 13.88
CA GLY A 121 -38.19 -41.86 14.56
C GLY A 121 -39.06 -42.77 13.68
N SER A 122 -38.72 -44.06 13.61
CA SER A 122 -39.65 -45.13 13.19
C SER A 122 -40.70 -45.36 14.28
N GLY A 123 -41.96 -45.55 13.89
CA GLY A 123 -43.07 -45.91 14.76
C GLY A 123 -44.41 -45.71 14.07
#